data_AF-A0A3M1U5C9-F1
#
_entry.id   AF-A0A3M1U5C9-F1
#
_cell.length_a   1.000
_cell.length_b   1.000
_cell.length_c   1.000
_cell.angle_alpha   90.00
_cell.angle_beta   90.00
_cell.angle_gamma   90.00
#
_symmetry.space_group_name_H-M   'P 1'
#
loop_
_entity.id
_entity.type
_entity.pdbx_description
1 polymer ?
#
loop_
_entity_poly.entity_id
_entity_poly.type
_entity_poly.pdbx_seq_one_letter_code
_entity_poly.pdbx_strand_id
1 'polypeptide(L)'
;MNRHIFVLFGVTIWLIACPPPFRQKTAAVVTETSTPVHSIEVDMNRDTLFDKVYGMLLGTAIGDAMGAPTEMWERRQMQIEYGHIQGLDSMVREPSGEGIWDYNLPAGSTTDDTRWKALLVDYLCGVPGQLRSFRQELDPRSFARFILNRYERELQGFR
;
A
#
# COMPACT_ATOMS: atom_id res chain seq x y z
N MET A 1 65.59 -9.95 -11.82
CA MET A 1 64.84 -8.74 -12.17
C MET A 1 63.37 -8.90 -11.75
N ASN A 2 63.10 -8.53 -10.50
CA ASN A 2 61.89 -7.87 -9.98
C ASN A 2 60.48 -8.48 -10.20
N ARG A 3 60.21 -9.69 -9.68
CA ARG A 3 58.84 -10.17 -9.41
C ARG A 3 58.21 -9.62 -8.12
N HIS A 4 59.01 -9.01 -7.23
CA HIS A 4 58.53 -8.42 -5.99
C HIS A 4 58.02 -6.97 -6.13
N ILE A 5 58.36 -6.27 -7.22
CA ILE A 5 57.94 -4.88 -7.45
C ILE A 5 56.48 -4.79 -7.91
N PHE A 6 55.96 -5.80 -8.63
CA PHE A 6 54.56 -5.81 -9.06
C PHE A 6 53.57 -6.09 -7.92
N VAL A 7 53.96 -6.86 -6.91
CA VAL A 7 53.09 -7.17 -5.76
C VAL A 7 52.97 -5.96 -4.82
N LEU A 8 54.05 -5.18 -4.67
CA LEU A 8 54.05 -3.95 -3.84
C LEU A 8 53.28 -2.78 -4.47
N PHE A 9 53.16 -2.73 -5.81
CA PHE A 9 52.34 -1.72 -6.50
C PHE A 9 50.83 -2.06 -6.51
N GLY A 10 50.46 -3.33 -6.41
CA GLY A 10 49.05 -3.74 -6.37
C GLY A 10 48.36 -3.50 -5.02
N VAL A 11 49.10 -3.60 -3.92
CA VAL A 11 48.55 -3.44 -2.56
C VAL A 11 48.41 -1.96 -2.16
N THR A 12 49.23 -1.06 -2.71
CA THR A 12 49.15 0.38 -2.43
C THR A 12 47.96 1.08 -3.09
N ILE A 13 47.45 0.56 -4.21
CA ILE A 13 46.28 1.13 -4.91
C ILE A 13 44.96 0.78 -4.19
N TRP A 14 44.92 -0.31 -3.42
CA TRP A 14 43.71 -0.75 -2.71
C TRP A 14 43.46 0.00 -1.39
N LEU A 15 44.48 0.64 -0.80
CA LEU A 15 44.36 1.39 0.45
C LEU A 15 43.98 2.88 0.27
N ILE A 16 43.96 3.39 -0.97
CA ILE A 16 43.62 4.79 -1.29
C ILE A 16 42.17 4.91 -1.81
N ALA A 17 41.56 3.80 -2.23
CA ALA A 17 40.17 3.76 -2.69
C ALA A 17 39.19 3.46 -1.54
N CYS A 18 39.28 4.22 -0.44
CA CYS A 18 38.16 4.29 0.49
C CYS A 18 37.17 5.32 -0.09
N PRO A 19 36.01 4.92 -0.62
CA PRO A 19 35.00 5.90 -1.01
C PRO A 19 34.64 6.71 0.25
N PRO A 20 34.50 8.04 0.15
CA PRO A 20 34.06 8.82 1.31
C PRO A 20 32.75 8.23 1.83
N PRO A 21 32.53 8.19 3.16
CA PRO A 21 31.26 7.76 3.71
C PRO A 21 30.15 8.54 3.01
N PHE A 22 29.12 7.82 2.54
CA PHE A 22 27.96 8.41 1.91
C PHE A 22 27.43 9.53 2.80
N ARG A 23 27.70 10.78 2.41
CA ARG A 23 27.19 11.95 3.10
C ARG A 23 25.69 11.92 2.81
N GLN A 24 24.91 11.37 3.74
CA GLN A 24 23.50 11.71 3.81
C GLN A 24 23.49 13.23 3.79
N LYS A 25 23.00 13.81 2.69
CA LYS A 25 22.48 15.17 2.76
C LYS A 25 21.48 15.08 3.89
N THR A 26 21.79 15.71 5.02
CA THR A 26 20.75 16.10 5.96
C THR A 26 19.78 16.88 5.10
N ALA A 27 18.72 16.21 4.66
CA ALA A 27 17.54 16.89 4.18
C ALA A 27 17.27 17.93 5.26
N ALA A 28 17.20 19.19 4.87
CA ALA A 28 16.75 20.22 5.79
C ALA A 28 15.51 19.65 6.47
N VAL A 29 15.55 19.56 7.80
CA VAL A 29 14.35 19.26 8.58
C VAL A 29 13.38 20.32 8.15
N VAL A 30 12.45 19.94 7.26
CA VAL A 30 11.30 20.75 6.95
C VAL A 30 10.63 20.86 8.30
N THR A 31 10.79 22.03 8.91
CA THR A 31 10.09 22.36 10.13
C THR A 31 8.65 22.43 9.67
N GLU A 32 7.93 21.31 9.83
CA GLU A 32 6.51 21.27 9.56
C GLU A 32 5.92 22.40 10.38
N THR A 33 5.60 23.49 9.70
CA THR A 33 4.87 24.57 10.30
C THR A 33 3.48 23.97 10.43
N SER A 34 3.19 23.41 11.61
CA SER A 34 1.93 22.78 11.92
C SER A 34 0.86 23.85 11.73
N THR A 35 0.29 23.86 10.52
CA THR A 35 -0.89 24.64 10.23
C THR A 35 -1.93 24.10 11.21
N PRO A 36 -2.57 24.96 12.02
CA PRO A 36 -3.58 24.50 12.95
C PRO A 36 -4.60 23.71 12.13
N VAL A 37 -4.75 22.42 12.45
CA VAL A 37 -5.73 21.54 11.84
C VAL A 37 -7.07 22.24 12.02
N HIS A 38 -7.58 22.84 10.95
CA HIS A 38 -8.88 23.46 10.97
C HIS A 38 -9.85 22.32 11.24
N SER A 39 -10.40 22.26 12.46
CA SER A 39 -11.45 21.31 12.78
C SER A 39 -12.61 21.63 11.85
N ILE A 40 -12.79 20.80 10.83
CA ILE A 40 -14.00 20.81 10.04
C ILE A 40 -15.07 20.29 11.01
N GLU A 41 -15.83 21.20 11.60
CA GLU A 41 -17.07 20.81 12.27
C GLU A 41 -17.99 20.27 11.19
N VAL A 42 -18.03 18.95 11.09
CA VAL A 42 -18.94 18.24 10.21
C VAL A 42 -20.33 18.33 10.87
N ASP A 43 -21.06 19.40 10.59
CA ASP A 43 -22.47 19.53 10.95
C ASP A 43 -23.33 18.64 10.02
N MET A 44 -23.21 17.33 10.22
CA MET A 44 -24.05 16.34 9.55
C MET A 44 -24.71 15.47 10.60
N ASN A 45 -26.01 15.24 10.44
CA ASN A 45 -26.71 14.27 11.28
C ASN A 45 -26.11 12.86 11.08
N ARG A 46 -26.31 11.98 12.07
CA ARG A 46 -25.72 10.64 12.10
C ARG A 46 -26.05 9.82 10.86
N ASP A 47 -27.28 9.90 10.35
CA ASP A 47 -27.72 9.09 9.21
C ASP A 47 -27.05 9.54 7.92
N THR A 48 -26.95 10.86 7.69
CA THR A 48 -26.21 11.44 6.56
C THR A 48 -24.73 11.10 6.63
N LEU A 49 -24.12 11.16 7.82
CA LEU A 49 -22.72 10.78 7.99
C LEU A 49 -22.51 9.29 7.70
N PHE A 50 -23.39 8.44 8.22
CA PHE A 50 -23.34 7.00 7.97
C PHE A 50 -23.46 6.69 6.47
N ASP A 51 -24.45 7.26 5.80
CA ASP A 51 -24.68 7.05 4.36
C ASP A 51 -23.45 7.46 3.53
N LYS A 52 -22.84 8.61 3.85
CA LYS A 52 -21.62 9.06 3.19
C LYS A 52 -20.41 8.15 3.44
N VAL A 53 -20.18 7.74 4.68
CA VAL A 53 -19.05 6.86 5.02
C VAL A 53 -19.27 5.48 4.40
N TYR A 54 -20.49 4.96 4.46
CA TYR A 54 -20.85 3.68 3.87
C TYR A 54 -20.70 3.71 2.34
N GLY A 55 -21.24 4.74 1.69
CA GLY A 55 -21.10 4.96 0.24
C GLY A 55 -19.64 5.16 -0.18
N MET A 56 -18.82 5.82 0.63
CA MET A 56 -17.38 5.93 0.39
C MET A 56 -16.70 4.57 0.45
N LEU A 57 -16.94 3.77 1.50
CA LEU A 57 -16.32 2.45 1.65
C LEU A 57 -16.76 1.50 0.52
N LEU A 58 -18.08 1.39 0.30
CA LEU A 58 -18.65 0.50 -0.71
C LEU A 58 -18.33 0.96 -2.14
N GLY A 59 -18.47 2.25 -2.43
CA GLY A 59 -18.19 2.83 -3.75
C GLY A 59 -16.73 2.65 -4.16
N THR A 60 -15.78 2.74 -3.21
CA THR A 60 -14.38 2.45 -3.52
C THR A 60 -14.14 0.98 -3.85
N ALA A 61 -14.82 0.04 -3.17
CA ALA A 61 -14.70 -1.39 -3.46
C ALA A 61 -15.33 -1.76 -4.82
N ILE A 62 -16.47 -1.13 -5.16
CA ILE A 62 -17.09 -1.28 -6.48
C ILE A 62 -16.18 -0.73 -7.58
N GLY A 63 -15.58 0.45 -7.36
CA GLY A 63 -14.67 1.07 -8.32
C GLY A 63 -13.42 0.23 -8.58
N ASP A 64 -12.82 -0.33 -7.53
CA ASP A 64 -11.74 -1.32 -7.60
C ASP A 64 -12.17 -2.53 -8.46
N ALA A 65 -13.25 -3.21 -8.07
CA ALA A 65 -13.74 -4.39 -8.77
C ALA A 65 -14.11 -4.16 -10.24
N MET A 66 -14.62 -2.96 -10.59
CA MET A 66 -14.92 -2.60 -11.98
C MET A 66 -13.68 -2.25 -12.81
N GLY A 67 -12.65 -1.66 -12.19
CA GLY A 67 -11.44 -1.23 -12.90
C GLY A 67 -10.44 -2.35 -13.11
N ALA A 68 -10.34 -3.25 -12.14
CA ALA A 68 -9.32 -4.29 -12.06
C ALA A 68 -9.23 -5.25 -13.27
N PRO A 69 -10.32 -5.66 -13.95
CA PRO A 69 -10.24 -6.50 -15.16
C PRO A 69 -9.46 -5.84 -16.30
N THR A 70 -9.44 -4.50 -16.33
CA THR A 70 -8.80 -3.70 -17.40
C THR A 70 -7.55 -2.96 -16.93
N GLU A 71 -7.06 -3.28 -15.74
CA GLU A 71 -5.83 -2.72 -15.21
C GLU A 71 -4.67 -2.95 -16.19
N MET A 72 -3.87 -1.91 -16.44
CA MET A 72 -2.75 -1.92 -17.40
C MET A 72 -3.12 -2.05 -18.88
N TRP A 73 -4.40 -2.00 -19.24
CA TRP A 73 -4.81 -2.03 -20.65
C TRP A 73 -4.72 -0.63 -21.28
N GLU A 74 -4.38 -0.60 -22.58
CA GLU A 74 -4.54 0.62 -23.34
C GLU A 74 -6.04 0.95 -23.53
N ARG A 75 -6.37 2.24 -23.56
CA ARG A 75 -7.76 2.68 -23.78
C ARG A 75 -8.38 2.11 -25.05
N ARG A 76 -7.58 1.98 -26.11
CA ARG A 76 -8.04 1.40 -27.38
C ARG A 76 -8.41 -0.08 -27.25
N GLN A 77 -7.64 -0.85 -26.48
CA GLN A 77 -7.93 -2.26 -26.23
C GLN A 77 -9.22 -2.42 -25.43
N MET A 78 -9.39 -1.61 -24.36
CA MET A 78 -10.65 -1.58 -23.60
C MET A 78 -11.86 -1.26 -24.48
N GLN A 79 -11.74 -0.29 -25.40
CA GLN A 79 -12.84 0.07 -26.30
C GLN A 79 -13.18 -1.04 -27.31
N ILE A 80 -12.20 -1.79 -27.78
CA ILE A 80 -12.41 -2.89 -28.73
C ILE A 80 -13.10 -4.06 -28.04
N GLU A 81 -12.65 -4.43 -26.84
CA GLU A 81 -13.15 -5.60 -26.12
C GLU A 81 -14.49 -5.31 -25.41
N TYR A 82 -14.56 -4.18 -24.70
CA TYR A 82 -15.69 -3.85 -23.82
C TYR A 82 -16.60 -2.76 -24.37
N GLY A 83 -16.10 -1.90 -25.27
CA GLY A 83 -16.77 -0.64 -25.60
C GLY A 83 -16.81 0.29 -24.41
N HIS A 84 -17.87 0.20 -23.60
CA HIS A 84 -18.01 0.91 -22.33
C HIS A 84 -18.18 -0.08 -21.18
N ILE A 85 -17.32 0.05 -20.17
CA ILE A 85 -17.37 -0.81 -18.97
C ILE A 85 -18.60 -0.40 -18.15
N GLN A 86 -19.59 -1.28 -18.08
CA GLN A 86 -20.87 -1.03 -17.39
C GLN A 86 -21.14 -1.98 -16.22
N GLY A 87 -20.27 -2.96 -16.00
CA GLY A 87 -20.50 -4.00 -15.02
C GLY A 87 -19.21 -4.57 -14.46
N LEU A 88 -19.41 -5.52 -13.55
CA LEU A 88 -18.34 -6.32 -12.96
C LEU A 88 -17.98 -7.46 -13.90
N ASP A 89 -16.69 -7.73 -14.03
CA ASP A 89 -16.18 -8.81 -14.86
C ASP A 89 -15.09 -9.60 -14.13
N SER A 90 -14.85 -10.81 -14.57
CA SER A 90 -13.79 -11.70 -14.07
C SER A 90 -12.40 -11.15 -14.34
N MET A 91 -11.43 -11.55 -13.51
CA MET A 91 -10.04 -11.15 -13.64
C MET A 91 -9.20 -12.35 -14.07
N VAL A 92 -9.10 -12.55 -15.38
CA VAL A 92 -8.38 -13.68 -15.99
C VAL A 92 -6.91 -13.30 -16.19
N ARG A 93 -6.10 -13.43 -15.13
CA ARG A 93 -4.64 -13.23 -15.17
C ARG A 93 -3.93 -13.99 -14.04
N GLU A 94 -2.60 -13.97 -14.08
CA GLU A 94 -1.75 -14.52 -13.02
C GLU A 94 -1.83 -13.69 -11.73
N PRO A 95 -1.71 -14.32 -10.54
CA PRO A 95 -1.64 -13.59 -9.27
C PRO A 95 -0.43 -12.65 -9.18
N SER A 96 -0.62 -11.50 -8.53
CA SER A 96 0.45 -10.57 -8.19
C SER A 96 0.24 -9.98 -6.80
N GLY A 97 1.34 -9.59 -6.14
CA GLY A 97 1.27 -8.93 -4.82
C GLY A 97 0.57 -7.57 -4.85
N GLU A 98 0.62 -6.92 -6.01
CA GLU A 98 0.11 -5.58 -6.33
C GLU A 98 -1.23 -5.64 -7.11
N GLY A 99 -1.90 -6.78 -7.12
CA GLY A 99 -3.11 -6.99 -7.92
C GLY A 99 -3.96 -8.13 -7.36
N ILE A 100 -4.30 -9.10 -8.20
CA ILE A 100 -5.13 -10.23 -7.77
C ILE A 100 -4.30 -11.26 -6.99
N TRP A 101 -4.86 -11.80 -5.91
CA TRP A 101 -4.14 -12.75 -5.04
C TRP A 101 -4.37 -14.22 -5.41
N ASP A 102 -5.27 -14.49 -6.34
CA ASP A 102 -5.60 -15.84 -6.81
C ASP A 102 -5.85 -15.80 -8.33
N TYR A 103 -5.83 -16.98 -8.93
CA TYR A 103 -6.05 -17.16 -10.36
C TYR A 103 -7.53 -16.94 -10.70
N ASN A 104 -7.78 -16.23 -11.81
CA ASN A 104 -9.10 -16.16 -12.44
C ASN A 104 -10.22 -15.77 -11.48
N LEU A 105 -10.01 -14.68 -10.74
CA LEU A 105 -10.98 -14.22 -9.76
C LEU A 105 -12.35 -13.95 -10.43
N PRO A 106 -13.47 -14.36 -9.79
CA PRO A 106 -14.80 -14.17 -10.36
C PRO A 106 -15.17 -12.68 -10.46
N ALA A 107 -16.19 -12.38 -11.25
CA ALA A 107 -16.71 -11.03 -11.38
C ALA A 107 -17.07 -10.42 -10.02
N GLY A 108 -16.61 -9.19 -9.79
CA GLY A 108 -16.84 -8.49 -8.52
C GLY A 108 -15.80 -8.74 -7.44
N SER A 109 -14.77 -9.53 -7.73
CA SER A 109 -13.60 -9.59 -6.86
C SER A 109 -12.90 -8.23 -6.79
N THR A 110 -12.14 -7.98 -5.74
CA THR A 110 -11.39 -6.73 -5.54
C THR A 110 -9.89 -7.01 -5.65
N THR A 111 -9.05 -5.98 -5.54
CA THR A 111 -7.58 -6.11 -5.53
C THR A 111 -6.99 -5.77 -4.17
N ASP A 112 -5.69 -5.49 -4.13
CA ASP A 112 -4.98 -5.00 -2.97
C ASP A 112 -5.51 -3.64 -2.47
N ASP A 113 -6.09 -2.79 -3.33
CA ASP A 113 -6.72 -1.52 -2.95
C ASP A 113 -7.77 -1.70 -1.85
N THR A 114 -8.72 -2.62 -2.06
CA THR A 114 -9.75 -2.93 -1.05
C THR A 114 -9.16 -3.67 0.14
N ARG A 115 -8.18 -4.57 -0.07
CA ARG A 115 -7.52 -5.31 1.01
C ARG A 115 -6.77 -4.40 1.98
N TRP A 116 -5.98 -3.46 1.48
CA TRP A 116 -5.26 -2.48 2.30
C TRP A 116 -6.21 -1.61 3.10
N LYS A 117 -7.33 -1.20 2.48
CA LYS A 117 -8.38 -0.45 3.16
C LYS A 117 -9.03 -1.26 4.28
N ALA A 118 -9.35 -2.54 4.04
CA ALA A 118 -9.90 -3.42 5.07
C ALA A 118 -8.92 -3.61 6.24
N LEU A 119 -7.63 -3.85 5.97
CA LEU A 119 -6.59 -3.94 7.01
C LEU A 119 -6.49 -2.67 7.85
N LEU A 120 -6.59 -1.49 7.21
CA LEU A 120 -6.58 -0.21 7.92
C LEU A 120 -7.83 -0.05 8.79
N VAL A 121 -9.01 -0.35 8.25
CA VAL A 121 -10.28 -0.31 9.01
C VAL A 121 -10.20 -1.24 10.22
N ASP A 122 -9.77 -2.49 10.05
CA ASP A 122 -9.61 -3.45 11.14
C ASP A 122 -8.62 -2.95 12.20
N TYR A 123 -7.51 -2.33 11.77
CA TYR A 123 -6.53 -1.75 12.68
C TYR A 123 -7.11 -0.59 13.51
N LEU A 124 -7.83 0.32 12.87
CA LEU A 124 -8.43 1.50 13.50
C LEU A 124 -9.61 1.13 14.43
N CYS A 125 -10.42 0.16 14.00
CA CYS A 125 -11.60 -0.29 14.74
C CYS A 125 -11.28 -1.34 15.82
N GLY A 126 -10.08 -1.93 15.83
CA GLY A 126 -9.66 -2.91 16.82
C GLY A 126 -10.64 -4.10 16.94
N VAL A 127 -10.75 -4.66 18.15
CA VAL A 127 -11.78 -5.65 18.51
C VAL A 127 -13.17 -5.09 18.13
N PRO A 128 -14.08 -5.88 17.53
CA PRO A 128 -15.39 -5.39 17.09
C PRO A 128 -16.06 -4.50 18.15
N GLY A 129 -16.37 -3.25 17.79
CA GLY A 129 -17.10 -2.31 18.64
C GLY A 129 -16.26 -1.32 19.47
N GLN A 130 -14.92 -1.32 19.37
CA GLN A 130 -14.07 -0.31 20.03
C GLN A 130 -13.26 0.51 19.02
N LEU A 131 -13.83 1.61 18.54
CA LEU A 131 -13.02 2.64 17.90
C LEU A 131 -11.95 3.09 18.91
N ARG A 132 -10.67 2.85 18.59
CA ARG A 132 -9.61 3.50 19.35
C ARG A 132 -9.86 5.00 19.25
N SER A 133 -9.80 5.70 20.38
CA SER A 133 -9.91 7.15 20.37
C SER A 133 -8.95 7.69 19.31
N PHE A 134 -9.45 8.46 18.34
CA PHE A 134 -8.64 9.14 17.32
C PHE A 134 -7.55 10.07 17.93
N ARG A 135 -7.58 10.29 19.26
CA ARG A 135 -6.52 11.00 20.00
C ARG A 135 -5.34 10.11 20.37
N GLN A 136 -5.39 8.80 20.13
CA GLN A 136 -4.23 7.94 20.21
C GLN A 136 -3.41 8.16 18.95
N GLU A 137 -2.15 8.57 19.12
CA GLU A 137 -1.25 8.85 18.01
C GLU A 137 -1.09 7.58 17.14
N LEU A 138 -1.34 7.72 15.84
CA LEU A 138 -1.19 6.62 14.90
C LEU A 138 0.31 6.31 14.73
N ASP A 139 0.74 5.13 15.15
CA ASP A 139 2.13 4.68 15.01
C ASP A 139 2.27 3.73 13.80
N PRO A 140 3.08 4.08 12.78
CA PRO A 140 3.27 3.23 11.61
C PRO A 140 3.90 1.86 11.97
N ARG A 141 4.70 1.78 13.04
CA ARG A 141 5.28 0.48 13.48
C ARG A 141 4.20 -0.44 14.04
N SER A 142 3.22 0.12 14.73
CA SER A 142 2.07 -0.62 15.25
C SER A 142 1.17 -1.14 14.15
N PHE A 143 0.92 -0.34 13.10
CA PHE A 143 0.18 -0.81 11.92
C PHE A 143 0.95 -1.90 11.16
N ALA A 144 2.25 -1.72 10.93
CA ALA A 144 3.09 -2.74 10.31
C ALA A 144 3.08 -4.06 11.09
N ARG A 145 3.18 -4.00 12.43
CA ARG A 145 3.09 -5.18 13.29
C ARG A 145 1.70 -5.82 13.24
N PHE A 146 0.63 -5.03 13.16
CA PHE A 146 -0.73 -5.54 12.98
C PHE A 146 -0.84 -6.38 11.68
N ILE A 147 -0.33 -5.86 10.57
CA ILE A 147 -0.33 -6.55 9.27
C ILE A 147 0.48 -7.86 9.35
N LEU A 148 1.70 -7.83 9.90
CA LEU A 148 2.53 -9.02 10.06
C LEU A 148 1.82 -10.09 10.88
N ASN A 149 1.29 -9.73 12.05
CA ASN A 149 0.58 -10.66 12.91
C ASN A 149 -0.68 -11.24 12.24
N ARG A 150 -1.37 -10.48 11.38
CA ARG A 150 -2.55 -10.94 10.64
C ARG A 150 -2.17 -12.07 9.67
N TYR A 151 -1.14 -11.86 8.85
CA TYR A 151 -0.69 -12.84 7.87
C TYR A 151 0.00 -14.05 8.52
N GLU A 152 0.76 -13.87 9.60
CA GLU A 152 1.35 -14.98 10.36
C GLU A 152 0.27 -15.94 10.89
N ARG A 153 -0.86 -15.41 11.38
CA ARG A 153 -2.00 -16.24 11.82
C ARG A 153 -2.67 -17.00 10.68
N GLU A 154 -2.84 -16.36 9.52
CA GLU A 154 -3.39 -17.03 8.33
C GLU A 154 -2.50 -18.20 7.91
N LEU A 155 -1.18 -17.97 7.85
CA LEU A 155 -0.20 -19.01 7.50
C LEU A 155 -0.19 -20.20 8.47
N GLN A 156 -0.40 -19.95 9.76
CA GLN A 156 -0.51 -21.02 10.75
C GLN A 156 -1.76 -21.89 10.53
N GLY A 157 -2.84 -21.34 9.98
CA GLY A 157 -4.07 -22.09 9.67
C GLY A 157 -3.94 -23.07 8.50
N PHE A 158 -2.86 -23.01 7.73
CA PHE A 158 -2.57 -23.94 6.62
C PHE A 158 -1.66 -25.12 7.04
N ARG A 159 -1.20 -25.16 8.29
CA ARG A 159 -0.42 -26.28 8.85
C ARG A 159 -1.33 -27.24 9.60
#